data_AF-A0A7Y5CWY2-F1
#
_entry.id   AF-A0A7Y5CWY2-F1
#
_cell.length_a   1.000
_cell.length_b   1.000
_cell.length_c   1.000
_cell.angle_alpha   90.00
_cell.angle_beta   90.00
_cell.angle_gamma   90.00
#
_symmetry.space_group_name_H-M   'P 1'
#
loop_
_entity.id
_entity.type
_entity.pdbx_description
1 polymer ?
#
loop_
_entity_poly.entity_id
_entity_poly.type
_entity_poly.pdbx_seq_one_letter_code
_entity_poly.pdbx_strand_id
1 'polypeptide(L)'
;MGLFKLAAVVAVGVSLLPAEREKQEQLYQRAASAAAWTLTFCDRNAGTCNKASGLWGEFSKKAEFGAKLAYDVLREKQPSEAAAPPNVAPASLQSPPPQTAGTLTPNDLRPAWRGKTASKAGI
;
A
#
# COMPACT_ATOMS: atom_id res chain seq x y z
N MET A 1 13.06 7.16 -11.08
CA MET A 1 11.72 7.23 -11.72
C MET A 1 10.67 8.05 -10.95
N GLY A 2 10.72 8.18 -9.62
CA GLY A 2 9.70 8.93 -8.86
C GLY A 2 9.68 10.45 -9.13
N LEU A 3 10.84 11.10 -9.14
CA LEU A 3 10.96 12.54 -9.42
C LEU A 3 10.42 12.95 -10.79
N PHE A 4 10.67 12.14 -11.83
CA PHE A 4 10.15 12.42 -13.17
C PHE A 4 8.62 12.33 -13.23
N LYS A 5 8.02 11.36 -12.52
CA LYS A 5 6.56 11.24 -12.43
C LYS A 5 5.95 12.44 -11.68
N LEU A 6 6.57 12.87 -10.58
CA LEU A 6 6.15 14.07 -9.86
C LEU A 6 6.26 15.33 -10.74
N ALA A 7 7.36 15.50 -11.45
CA ALA A 7 7.56 16.62 -12.36
C ALA A 7 6.51 16.63 -13.49
N ALA A 8 6.16 15.46 -14.05
CA ALA A 8 5.12 15.35 -15.07
C ALA A 8 3.74 15.78 -14.52
N VAL A 9 3.38 15.36 -13.31
CA VAL A 9 2.10 15.76 -12.67
C VAL A 9 2.08 17.26 -12.40
N VAL A 10 3.16 17.82 -11.88
CA VAL A 10 3.26 19.28 -11.64
C VAL A 10 3.15 20.05 -12.95
N ALA A 11 3.83 19.59 -14.02
CA ALA A 11 3.75 20.23 -15.32
C ALA A 11 2.32 20.23 -15.89
N VAL A 12 1.60 19.11 -15.75
CA VAL A 12 0.18 19.04 -16.11
C VAL A 12 -0.67 19.98 -15.26
N GLY A 13 -0.39 20.07 -13.95
CA GLY A 13 -1.06 21.02 -13.08
C GLY A 13 -0.89 22.45 -13.56
N VAL A 14 0.35 22.86 -13.81
CA VAL A 14 0.70 24.22 -14.26
C VAL A 14 0.11 24.55 -15.64
N SER A 15 0.10 23.60 -16.58
CA SER A 15 -0.45 23.84 -17.92
C SER A 15 -1.95 24.10 -17.94
N LEU A 16 -2.68 23.67 -16.90
CA LEU A 16 -4.11 23.92 -16.74
C LEU A 16 -4.43 25.27 -16.09
N LEU A 17 -3.43 25.98 -15.52
CA LEU A 17 -3.68 27.29 -14.93
C LEU A 17 -3.86 28.38 -16.01
N PRO A 18 -4.84 29.28 -15.86
CA PRO A 18 -5.02 30.40 -16.78
C PRO A 18 -3.87 31.41 -16.64
N ALA A 19 -3.23 31.77 -17.77
CA ALA A 19 -2.20 32.80 -17.83
C ALA A 19 -2.77 34.23 -17.88
N GLU A 20 -4.00 34.41 -18.35
CA GLU A 20 -4.65 35.71 -18.53
C GLU A 20 -5.23 36.26 -17.21
N ARG A 21 -5.01 37.54 -16.93
CA ARG A 21 -5.46 38.18 -15.68
C ARG A 21 -6.97 38.11 -15.45
N GLU A 22 -7.77 38.35 -16.48
CA GLU A 22 -9.24 38.27 -16.37
C GLU A 22 -9.72 36.87 -15.98
N LYS A 23 -9.07 35.82 -16.52
CA LYS A 23 -9.40 34.42 -16.20
C LYS A 23 -8.87 34.03 -14.81
N GLN A 24 -7.76 34.61 -14.37
CA GLN A 24 -7.24 34.43 -13.02
C GLN A 24 -8.20 34.99 -11.98
N GLU A 25 -8.72 36.20 -12.16
CA GLU A 25 -9.69 36.80 -11.24
C GLU A 25 -10.95 35.94 -11.11
N GLN A 26 -11.49 35.44 -12.23
CA GLN A 26 -12.63 34.52 -12.20
C GLN A 26 -12.30 33.21 -11.47
N LEU A 27 -11.10 32.65 -11.68
CA LEU A 27 -10.65 31.47 -10.96
C LEU A 27 -10.55 31.74 -9.46
N TYR A 28 -10.00 32.88 -9.05
CA TYR A 28 -9.89 33.28 -7.64
C TYR A 28 -11.27 33.42 -6.99
N GLN A 29 -12.23 34.07 -7.64
CA GLN A 29 -13.59 34.21 -7.10
C GLN A 29 -14.29 32.86 -6.94
N ARG A 30 -14.12 31.95 -7.91
CA ARG A 30 -14.65 30.59 -7.83
C ARG A 30 -13.95 29.76 -6.75
N ALA A 31 -12.64 29.87 -6.63
CA ALA A 31 -11.88 29.20 -5.59
C ALA A 31 -12.29 29.71 -4.19
N ALA A 32 -12.45 31.02 -4.02
CA ALA A 32 -12.86 31.63 -2.76
C ALA A 32 -14.27 31.18 -2.34
N SER A 33 -15.23 31.18 -3.27
CA SER A 33 -16.59 30.70 -3.00
C SER A 33 -16.64 29.20 -2.71
N ALA A 34 -15.89 28.38 -3.46
CA ALA A 34 -15.75 26.95 -3.18
C ALA A 34 -15.11 26.69 -1.81
N ALA A 35 -14.07 27.45 -1.46
CA ALA A 35 -13.44 27.37 -0.15
C ALA A 35 -14.42 27.71 0.96
N ALA A 36 -15.16 28.83 0.84
CA ALA A 36 -16.18 29.21 1.81
C ALA A 36 -17.25 28.12 1.99
N TRP A 37 -17.69 27.52 0.89
CA TRP A 37 -18.68 26.44 0.93
C TRP A 37 -18.13 25.18 1.60
N THR A 38 -16.86 24.86 1.37
CA THR A 38 -16.18 23.70 1.96
C THR A 38 -15.95 23.89 3.45
N LEU A 39 -15.46 25.07 3.86
CA LEU A 39 -15.19 25.39 5.27
C LEU A 39 -16.48 25.36 6.11
N THR A 40 -17.59 25.83 5.55
CA THR A 40 -18.91 25.81 6.21
C THR A 40 -19.71 24.54 5.92
N PHE A 41 -19.09 23.51 5.33
CA PHE A 41 -19.80 22.28 4.97
C PHE A 41 -20.29 21.53 6.21
N CYS A 42 -19.45 21.40 7.23
CA CYS A 42 -19.80 20.66 8.45
C CYS A 42 -20.87 21.38 9.29
N ASP A 43 -20.89 22.70 9.29
CA ASP A 43 -21.95 23.48 9.95
C ASP A 43 -23.32 23.15 9.34
N ARG A 44 -23.37 22.95 8.02
CA ARG A 44 -24.60 22.64 7.28
C ARG A 44 -24.91 21.15 7.18
N ASN A 45 -23.92 20.29 7.38
CA ASN A 45 -24.01 18.83 7.18
C ASN A 45 -23.35 18.06 8.35
N ALA A 46 -23.69 18.41 9.59
CA ALA A 46 -23.06 17.86 10.78
C ALA A 46 -23.07 16.32 10.82
N GLY A 47 -24.19 15.70 10.43
CA GLY A 47 -24.31 14.24 10.39
C GLY A 47 -23.32 13.55 9.43
N THR A 48 -23.01 14.17 8.29
CA THR A 48 -22.03 13.64 7.34
C THR A 48 -20.62 13.78 7.88
N CYS A 49 -20.29 14.92 8.50
CA CYS A 49 -18.96 15.12 9.09
C CYS A 49 -18.70 14.19 10.27
N ASN A 50 -19.71 13.88 11.10
CA ASN A 50 -19.56 12.91 12.19
C ASN A 50 -19.27 11.49 11.68
N LYS A 51 -19.90 11.08 10.58
CA LYS A 51 -19.59 9.78 9.97
C LYS A 51 -18.22 9.79 9.31
N ALA A 52 -17.89 10.86 8.60
CA ALA A 52 -16.61 11.03 7.94
C ALA A 52 -15.44 11.04 8.93
N SER A 53 -15.58 11.70 10.10
CA SER A 53 -14.53 11.74 11.13
C SER A 53 -14.25 10.35 11.72
N GLY A 54 -15.28 9.53 11.92
CA GLY A 54 -15.13 8.13 12.34
C GLY A 54 -14.31 7.32 11.33
N LEU A 55 -14.67 7.39 10.05
CA LEU A 55 -13.94 6.70 8.97
C LEU A 55 -12.51 7.23 8.81
N TRP A 56 -12.35 8.56 8.85
CA TRP A 56 -11.05 9.21 8.71
C TRP A 56 -10.05 8.73 9.77
N GLY A 57 -10.50 8.55 11.02
CA GLY A 57 -9.65 8.03 12.09
C GLY A 57 -9.14 6.60 11.86
N GLU A 58 -9.90 5.75 11.16
CA GLU A 58 -9.43 4.42 10.78
C GLU A 58 -8.44 4.48 9.62
N PHE A 59 -8.74 5.32 8.62
CA PHE A 59 -7.86 5.53 7.47
C PHE A 59 -6.52 6.14 7.87
N SER A 60 -6.50 7.11 8.79
CA SER A 60 -5.26 7.74 9.25
C SER A 60 -4.34 6.73 9.94
N LYS A 61 -4.88 5.88 10.83
CA LYS A 61 -4.11 4.81 11.49
C LYS A 61 -3.53 3.81 10.49
N LYS A 62 -4.30 3.42 9.48
CA LYS A 62 -3.81 2.55 8.41
C LYS A 62 -2.72 3.23 7.57
N ALA A 63 -2.87 4.52 7.29
CA ALA A 63 -1.87 5.31 6.58
C ALA A 63 -0.58 5.47 7.39
N GLU A 64 -0.67 5.74 8.70
CA GLU A 64 0.48 5.79 9.62
C GLU A 64 1.24 4.47 9.64
N PHE A 65 0.53 3.35 9.77
CA PHE A 65 1.13 2.02 9.68
C PHE A 65 1.81 1.79 8.33
N GLY A 66 1.12 2.10 7.23
CA GLY A 66 1.65 1.93 5.88
C GLY A 66 2.89 2.79 5.63
N ALA A 67 2.91 4.03 6.12
CA ALA A 67 4.05 4.93 6.02
C ALA A 67 5.24 4.40 6.83
N LYS A 68 5.01 3.92 8.06
CA LYS A 68 6.06 3.30 8.88
C LYS A 68 6.62 2.04 8.22
N LEU A 69 5.76 1.15 7.73
CA LEU A 69 6.17 -0.07 7.03
C LEU A 69 7.02 0.26 5.79
N ALA A 70 6.59 1.23 4.98
CA ALA A 70 7.37 1.66 3.82
C ALA A 70 8.73 2.20 4.26
N TYR A 71 8.78 3.05 5.28
CA TYR A 71 10.04 3.59 5.82
C TYR A 71 10.98 2.49 6.33
N ASP A 72 10.46 1.52 7.11
CA ASP A 72 11.24 0.42 7.65
C ASP A 72 11.85 -0.44 6.52
N VAL A 73 11.06 -0.78 5.49
CA VAL A 73 11.55 -1.51 4.30
C VAL A 73 12.62 -0.73 3.55
N LEU A 74 12.47 0.59 3.39
CA LEU A 74 13.50 1.42 2.75
C LEU A 74 14.78 1.47 3.59
N ARG A 75 14.65 1.54 4.91
CA ARG A 75 15.78 1.62 5.84
C ARG A 75 16.57 0.31 5.89
N GLU A 76 15.90 -0.85 5.88
CA GLU A 76 16.55 -2.16 5.79
C GLU A 76 17.25 -2.41 4.45
N LYS A 77 16.81 -1.73 3.38
CA LYS A 77 17.41 -1.82 2.04
C LYS A 77 18.57 -0.85 1.83
N GLN A 78 18.89 0.04 2.78
CA GLN A 78 20.10 0.85 2.67
C GLN A 78 21.33 -0.05 2.83
N PRO A 79 22.19 -0.17 1.81
CA PRO A 79 23.40 -0.96 1.93
C PRO A 79 24.34 -0.30 2.94
N SER A 80 24.69 -1.02 4.00
CA SER A 80 25.90 -0.72 4.75
C SER A 80 27.07 -0.86 3.79
N GLU A 81 27.73 0.25 3.46
CA GLU A 81 28.96 0.22 2.69
C GLU A 81 30.09 -0.32 3.58
N ALA A 82 30.12 -1.64 3.76
CA ALA A 82 31.29 -2.40 4.15
C ALA A 82 31.06 -3.90 3.86
N ALA A 83 31.81 -4.38 2.86
CA ALA A 83 32.12 -5.77 2.51
C ALA A 83 31.07 -6.59 1.74
N ALA A 84 31.51 -7.10 0.58
CA ALA A 84 31.00 -8.31 -0.05
C ALA A 84 32.17 -9.28 -0.26
N PRO A 85 31.98 -10.62 -0.37
CA PRO A 85 30.89 -11.47 0.15
C PRO A 85 31.44 -12.70 0.96
N PRO A 86 30.58 -13.60 1.44
CA PRO A 86 30.51 -14.86 0.72
C PRO A 86 29.06 -15.19 0.31
N ASN A 87 28.98 -15.97 -0.76
CA ASN A 87 27.77 -16.47 -1.38
C ASN A 87 26.86 -17.17 -0.35
N VAL A 88 25.86 -16.47 0.19
CA VAL A 88 24.77 -17.09 0.94
C VAL A 88 23.62 -17.27 -0.03
N ALA A 89 23.53 -18.49 -0.56
CA ALA A 89 22.34 -18.95 -1.27
C ALA A 89 21.09 -18.63 -0.42
N PRO A 90 19.94 -18.30 -1.05
CA PRO A 90 18.72 -18.06 -0.29
C PRO A 90 18.39 -19.28 0.56
N ALA A 91 17.99 -19.04 1.82
CA ALA A 91 17.63 -20.06 2.81
C ALA A 91 16.47 -20.99 2.38
N SER A 92 15.95 -20.84 1.17
CA SER A 92 14.99 -21.73 0.52
C SER A 92 15.57 -23.08 0.09
N LEU A 93 16.86 -23.35 0.28
CA LEU A 93 17.47 -24.68 0.03
C LEU A 93 17.95 -25.40 1.30
N GLN A 94 17.78 -24.81 2.47
CA GLN A 94 18.04 -25.51 3.73
C GLN A 94 16.72 -26.03 4.27
N SER A 95 16.40 -27.28 3.90
CA SER A 95 15.40 -28.08 4.61
C SER A 95 15.74 -28.06 6.10
N PRO A 96 14.85 -27.57 6.98
CA PRO A 96 15.09 -27.71 8.41
C PRO A 96 15.12 -29.20 8.77
N PRO A 97 15.96 -29.63 9.73
CA PRO A 97 15.85 -30.97 10.29
C PRO A 97 14.42 -31.18 10.80
N PRO A 98 13.84 -32.39 10.67
CA PRO A 98 12.45 -32.62 11.03
C PRO A 98 12.26 -32.34 12.52
N GLN A 99 11.68 -31.18 12.83
CA GLN A 99 11.25 -30.86 14.19
C GLN A 99 10.00 -31.70 14.47
N THR A 100 10.17 -32.72 15.31
CA THR A 100 9.11 -33.50 15.93
C THR A 100 8.34 -32.63 16.94
N ALA A 101 7.61 -31.64 16.43
CA ALA A 101 6.71 -30.78 17.20
C ALA A 101 5.31 -30.80 16.60
N GLY A 102 4.73 -32.00 16.52
CA GLY A 102 3.35 -32.20 16.10
C GLY A 102 2.96 -33.67 16.22
N THR A 103 1.73 -33.94 16.66
CA THR A 103 1.10 -35.28 16.60
C THR A 103 0.68 -35.66 15.17
N LEU A 104 0.91 -34.76 14.21
CA LEU A 104 0.58 -34.95 12.81
C LEU A 104 1.54 -35.95 12.18
N THR A 105 0.98 -37.05 11.70
CA THR A 105 1.70 -38.03 10.88
C THR A 105 1.86 -37.50 9.46
N PRO A 106 2.82 -38.02 8.68
CA PRO A 106 2.97 -37.67 7.26
C PRO A 106 1.69 -37.90 6.42
N ASN A 107 0.79 -38.78 6.86
CA ASN A 107 -0.49 -39.01 6.20
C ASN A 107 -1.49 -37.88 6.44
N ASP A 108 -1.41 -37.17 7.57
CA ASP A 108 -2.32 -36.08 7.94
C ASP A 108 -2.05 -34.80 7.14
N LEU A 109 -0.85 -34.68 6.56
CA LEU A 109 -0.43 -33.54 5.72
C LEU A 109 -0.89 -33.66 4.27
N ARG A 110 -1.58 -34.75 3.90
CA ARG A 110 -2.02 -34.96 2.53
C ARG A 110 -3.29 -34.12 2.26
N PRO A 111 -3.31 -33.30 1.19
CA PRO A 111 -4.51 -32.55 0.85
C PRO A 111 -5.68 -33.49 0.54
N ALA A 112 -6.79 -33.32 1.26
CA ALA A 112 -7.99 -34.16 1.14
C ALA A 112 -8.64 -34.18 -0.26
N TRP A 113 -8.29 -33.22 -1.12
CA TRP A 113 -8.86 -33.08 -2.47
C TRP A 113 -8.18 -33.97 -3.53
N ARG A 114 -7.04 -34.60 -3.25
CA ARG A 114 -6.47 -35.58 -4.19
C ARG A 114 -7.19 -36.91 -4.03
N GLY A 115 -8.18 -37.15 -4.89
CA GLY A 115 -8.94 -38.40 -4.96
C GLY A 115 -8.04 -39.63 -5.02
N LYS A 116 -8.55 -40.77 -4.53
CA LYS A 116 -7.82 -42.04 -4.48
C LYS A 116 -7.35 -42.40 -5.89
N THR A 117 -6.04 -42.52 -6.08
CA THR A 117 -5.49 -43.14 -7.29
C THR A 117 -5.92 -44.59 -7.28
N ALA A 118 -6.94 -44.92 -8.09
CA ALA A 118 -7.31 -46.30 -8.36
C ALA A 118 -6.07 -46.98 -8.96
N SER A 119 -5.46 -47.89 -8.21
CA SER A 119 -4.43 -48.76 -8.75
C SER A 119 -5.09 -49.62 -9.82
N LYS A 120 -4.82 -49.31 -11.08
CA LYS A 120 -5.21 -50.16 -12.19
C LYS A 120 -4.22 -51.32 -12.22
N ALA A 121 -4.53 -52.39 -11.48
CA ALA A 121 -3.92 -53.68 -11.69
C ALA A 121 -4.48 -54.28 -12.99
N GLY A 122 -3.62 -54.47 -13.97
CA GLY A 122 -3.88 -55.12 -15.26
C GLY A 122 -2.73 -54.73 -16.19
N ILE A 123 -1.90 -55.64 -16.69
CA ILE A 123 -2.09 -57.05 -17.07
C ILE A 123 -0.94 -57.89 -16.49
#